data_AF-A1ZUD6-F1
#
_entry.id   AF-A1ZUD6-F1
#
_cell.length_a   1.000
_cell.length_b   1.000
_cell.length_c   1.000
_cell.angle_alpha   90.00
_cell.angle_beta   90.00
_cell.angle_gamma   90.00
#
_symmetry.space_group_name_H-M   'P 1'
#
loop_
_entity.id
_entity.type
_entity.pdbx_description
1 polymer ?
#
loop_
_entity_poly.entity_id
_entity_poly.type
_entity_poly.pdbx_seq_one_letter_code
_entity_poly.pdbx_strand_id
1 'polypeptide(L)'
;MKQKKDENLALKLALCEKVEQEFAGYQSEKIADWNTKTKELLEIQKQWEEIRFIPKEKIKEVSKRFWGAFKSFFHNKNNFFKTVEQFREENLAKKVALCEKAEELTASNKTPQKVAQELKDLQKEWKEIGPAPAKQKQAVYERFKKVCDAFFENRRKEYQVQEEEYVVNLGKKQALCAKIDALEGDELKAIDEKALEGFVNEWKQIGFVPKKDKKSIEKQFEASVYGVIKRIPELEDSRREALSGALDVVMARLSPNASKKLNQKEGAIRKKISKLENNLDTLKNNLGFFANSKKANKLKEDFEKQVETAEKELNSLKKQLKALKKAENNS
;
A
#
# COMPACT_ATOMS: atom_id res chain seq x y z
N MET A 1 -35.40 32.59 74.70
CA MET A 1 -35.49 31.12 74.44
C MET A 1 -36.42 30.76 73.28
N LYS A 2 -37.63 31.33 73.20
CA LYS A 2 -38.58 31.06 72.09
C LYS A 2 -38.09 31.61 70.74
N GLN A 3 -37.72 32.89 70.70
CA GLN A 3 -37.20 33.57 69.50
C GLN A 3 -36.02 32.85 68.83
N LYS A 4 -35.00 32.44 69.60
CA LYS A 4 -33.84 31.68 69.09
C LYS A 4 -34.21 30.32 68.47
N LYS A 5 -35.24 29.64 69.00
CA LYS A 5 -35.74 28.38 68.41
C LYS A 5 -36.46 28.63 67.08
N ASP A 6 -37.20 29.74 66.98
CA ASP A 6 -37.92 30.12 65.77
C ASP A 6 -36.95 30.59 64.67
N GLU A 7 -35.89 31.34 65.02
CA GLU A 7 -34.79 31.70 64.11
C GLU A 7 -34.06 30.44 63.59
N ASN A 8 -33.70 29.51 64.47
CA ASN A 8 -33.07 28.24 64.07
C ASN A 8 -33.99 27.38 63.21
N LEU A 9 -35.31 27.42 63.45
CA LEU A 9 -36.29 26.75 62.60
C LEU A 9 -36.33 27.36 61.20
N ALA A 10 -36.33 28.70 61.08
CA ALA A 10 -36.30 29.39 59.80
C ALA A 10 -35.02 29.04 59.00
N LEU A 11 -33.87 28.99 59.67
CA LEU A 11 -32.62 28.56 59.03
C LEU A 11 -32.70 27.11 58.52
N LYS A 12 -33.24 26.17 59.31
CA LYS A 12 -33.41 24.79 58.84
C LYS A 12 -34.40 24.67 57.68
N LEU A 13 -35.47 25.47 57.69
CA LEU A 13 -36.43 25.51 56.58
C LEU A 13 -35.78 26.05 55.30
N ALA A 14 -34.95 27.10 55.39
CA ALA A 14 -34.20 27.61 54.24
C ALA A 14 -33.21 26.57 53.68
N LEU A 15 -32.53 25.81 54.55
CA LEU A 15 -31.68 24.70 54.11
C LEU A 15 -32.51 23.59 53.45
N CYS A 16 -33.68 23.23 53.98
CA CYS A 16 -34.58 22.27 53.33
C CYS A 16 -34.96 22.73 51.92
N GLU A 17 -35.44 23.96 51.78
CA GLU A 17 -35.85 24.52 50.49
C GLU A 17 -34.70 24.51 49.48
N LYS A 18 -33.49 24.88 49.92
CA LYS A 18 -32.29 24.83 49.07
C LYS A 18 -31.99 23.40 48.60
N VAL A 19 -32.02 22.41 49.49
CA VAL A 19 -31.76 20.99 49.11
C VAL A 19 -32.86 20.47 48.19
N GLU A 20 -34.11 20.79 48.47
CA GLU A 20 -35.27 20.40 47.66
C GLU A 20 -35.21 20.98 46.24
N GLN A 21 -34.86 22.26 46.10
CA GLN A 21 -34.83 22.95 44.81
C GLN A 21 -33.60 22.58 43.97
N GLU A 22 -32.41 22.55 44.57
CA GLU A 22 -31.17 22.42 43.80
C GLU A 22 -30.65 20.97 43.68
N PHE A 23 -31.03 20.07 44.60
CA PHE A 23 -30.39 18.75 44.71
C PHE A 23 -31.36 17.58 44.53
N ALA A 24 -32.58 17.64 45.05
CA ALA A 24 -33.49 16.49 45.06
C ALA A 24 -33.77 15.92 43.65
N GLY A 25 -33.94 16.80 42.66
CA GLY A 25 -34.17 16.45 41.26
C GLY A 25 -32.93 16.55 40.36
N TYR A 26 -31.74 16.74 40.93
CA TYR A 26 -30.53 17.00 40.15
C TYR A 26 -30.15 15.81 39.25
N GLN A 27 -29.74 16.11 38.02
CA GLN A 27 -29.27 15.17 37.01
C GLN A 27 -28.09 15.78 36.25
N SER A 28 -27.09 14.97 35.89
CA SER A 28 -26.00 15.34 34.99
C SER A 28 -25.44 14.10 34.31
N GLU A 29 -24.92 14.28 33.10
CA GLU A 29 -24.20 13.26 32.33
C GLU A 29 -22.70 13.18 32.72
N LYS A 30 -22.19 14.15 33.48
CA LYS A 30 -20.76 14.26 33.82
C LYS A 30 -20.49 13.84 35.26
N ILE A 31 -19.54 12.93 35.44
CA ILE A 31 -19.04 12.51 36.76
C ILE A 31 -18.53 13.71 37.58
N ALA A 32 -17.88 14.69 36.93
CA ALA A 32 -17.34 15.88 37.59
C ALA A 32 -18.45 16.70 38.27
N ASP A 33 -19.58 16.90 37.59
CA ASP A 33 -20.69 17.70 38.12
C ASP A 33 -21.32 17.04 39.35
N TRP A 34 -21.51 15.72 39.30
CA TRP A 34 -21.95 14.93 40.46
C TRP A 34 -21.02 15.06 41.65
N ASN A 35 -19.71 15.08 41.42
CA ASN A 35 -18.72 15.25 42.49
C ASN A 35 -18.78 16.66 43.10
N THR A 36 -18.92 17.69 42.28
CA THR A 36 -19.08 19.08 42.73
C THR A 36 -20.36 19.24 43.56
N LYS A 37 -21.51 18.79 43.04
CA LYS A 37 -22.79 18.86 43.77
C LYS A 37 -22.81 18.01 45.04
N THR A 38 -22.08 16.89 45.06
CA THR A 38 -21.92 16.12 46.30
C THR A 38 -21.20 16.95 47.37
N LYS A 39 -20.12 17.68 47.01
CA LYS A 39 -19.40 18.52 47.98
C LYS A 39 -20.27 19.66 48.50
N GLU A 40 -21.01 20.34 47.62
CA GLU A 40 -21.96 21.40 48.01
C GLU A 40 -23.03 20.88 48.97
N LEU A 41 -23.61 19.71 48.68
CA LEU A 41 -24.65 19.10 49.53
C LEU A 41 -24.08 18.68 50.90
N LEU A 42 -22.86 18.15 50.95
CA LEU A 42 -22.19 17.80 52.21
C LEU A 42 -21.87 19.03 53.05
N GLU A 43 -21.60 20.19 52.44
CA GLU A 43 -21.43 21.44 53.18
C GLU A 43 -22.75 21.93 53.79
N ILE A 44 -23.85 21.82 53.04
CA ILE A 44 -25.20 22.08 53.56
C ILE A 44 -25.54 21.12 54.71
N GLN A 45 -25.12 19.85 54.63
CA GLN A 45 -25.29 18.90 55.74
C GLN A 45 -24.56 19.35 57.01
N LYS A 46 -23.33 19.88 56.91
CA LYS A 46 -22.62 20.42 58.08
C LYS A 46 -23.38 21.59 58.69
N GLN A 47 -23.81 22.55 57.88
CA GLN A 47 -24.62 23.69 58.34
C GLN A 47 -25.91 23.22 59.04
N TRP A 48 -26.54 22.17 58.51
CA TRP A 48 -27.71 21.56 59.13
C TRP A 48 -27.44 20.95 60.51
N GLU A 49 -26.26 20.35 60.71
CA GLU A 49 -25.82 19.74 61.97
C GLU A 49 -25.38 20.78 63.02
N GLU A 50 -24.87 21.93 62.58
CA GLU A 50 -24.52 23.07 63.44
C GLU A 50 -25.76 23.73 64.06
N ILE A 51 -26.87 23.80 63.32
CA ILE A 51 -28.12 24.38 63.83
C ILE A 51 -28.78 23.41 64.83
N ARG A 52 -28.59 23.70 66.12
CA ARG A 52 -29.18 22.96 67.25
C ARG A 52 -30.37 23.70 67.85
N PHE A 53 -31.25 22.99 68.55
CA PHE A 53 -32.39 23.55 69.30
C PHE A 53 -33.48 24.24 68.44
N ILE A 54 -34.44 23.46 67.92
CA ILE A 54 -35.66 23.93 67.25
C ILE A 54 -36.93 23.49 68.04
N PRO A 55 -38.14 23.99 67.74
CA PRO A 55 -39.38 23.55 68.38
C PRO A 55 -39.61 22.05 68.20
N LYS A 56 -39.94 21.33 69.29
CA LYS A 56 -40.01 19.86 69.30
C LYS A 56 -41.04 19.32 68.32
N GLU A 57 -42.12 20.07 68.14
CA GLU A 57 -43.26 19.77 67.29
C GLU A 57 -42.85 19.74 65.81
N LYS A 58 -41.82 20.52 65.42
CA LYS A 58 -41.36 20.67 64.03
C LYS A 58 -40.17 19.78 63.66
N ILE A 59 -39.47 19.19 64.63
CA ILE A 59 -38.26 18.38 64.38
C ILE A 59 -38.51 17.27 63.35
N LYS A 60 -39.57 16.48 63.53
CA LYS A 60 -39.88 15.32 62.66
C LYS A 60 -40.16 15.76 61.24
N GLU A 61 -41.00 16.79 61.08
CA GLU A 61 -41.41 17.32 59.78
C GLU A 61 -40.20 17.87 58.99
N VAL A 62 -39.44 18.75 59.62
CA VAL A 62 -38.29 19.43 59.02
C VAL A 62 -37.18 18.43 58.70
N SER A 63 -36.90 17.47 59.59
CA SER A 63 -35.91 16.42 59.32
C SER A 63 -36.33 15.50 58.18
N LYS A 64 -37.62 15.13 58.11
CA LYS A 64 -38.14 14.29 57.02
C LYS A 64 -37.96 14.97 55.67
N ARG A 65 -38.23 16.28 55.58
CA ARG A 65 -38.02 17.09 54.38
C ARG A 65 -36.56 17.08 53.92
N PHE A 66 -35.65 17.51 54.80
CA PHE A 66 -34.22 17.57 54.51
C PHE A 66 -33.66 16.20 54.08
N TRP A 67 -33.86 15.16 54.88
CA TRP A 67 -33.32 13.83 54.59
C TRP A 67 -34.02 13.14 53.42
N GLY A 68 -35.27 13.48 53.13
CA GLY A 68 -35.97 13.03 51.93
C GLY A 68 -35.28 13.54 50.67
N ALA A 69 -35.08 14.87 50.59
CA ALA A 69 -34.40 15.51 49.47
C ALA A 69 -32.94 15.04 49.33
N PHE A 70 -32.23 14.91 50.46
CA PHE A 70 -30.87 14.38 50.52
C PHE A 70 -30.79 12.95 49.97
N LYS A 71 -31.71 12.05 50.39
CA LYS A 71 -31.78 10.68 49.88
C LYS A 71 -32.09 10.65 48.38
N SER A 72 -32.98 11.50 47.89
CA SER A 72 -33.29 11.58 46.46
C SER A 72 -32.07 11.92 45.62
N PHE A 73 -31.24 12.88 46.04
CA PHE A 73 -29.98 13.21 45.35
C PHE A 73 -29.04 11.99 45.24
N PHE A 74 -28.79 11.29 46.35
CA PHE A 74 -27.89 10.13 46.35
C PHE A 74 -28.48 8.93 45.61
N HIS A 75 -29.81 8.78 45.58
CA HIS A 75 -30.48 7.79 44.75
C HIS A 75 -30.23 8.06 43.26
N ASN A 76 -30.43 9.30 42.80
CA ASN A 76 -30.17 9.70 41.41
C ASN A 76 -28.69 9.53 41.04
N LYS A 77 -27.78 9.95 41.93
CA LYS A 77 -26.34 9.73 41.76
C LYS A 77 -26.01 8.25 41.59
N ASN A 78 -26.52 7.40 42.47
CA ASN A 78 -26.27 5.95 42.40
C ASN A 78 -26.77 5.35 41.09
N ASN A 79 -27.96 5.77 40.62
CA ASN A 79 -28.49 5.34 39.33
C ASN A 79 -27.57 5.77 38.17
N PHE A 80 -27.11 7.03 38.16
CA PHE A 80 -26.14 7.51 37.17
C PHE A 80 -24.86 6.65 37.15
N PHE A 81 -24.25 6.39 38.31
CA PHE A 81 -23.02 5.58 38.36
C PHE A 81 -23.24 4.11 37.96
N LYS A 82 -24.43 3.54 38.24
CA LYS A 82 -24.80 2.21 37.73
C LYS A 82 -24.86 2.20 36.21
N THR A 83 -25.50 3.20 35.60
CA THR A 83 -25.57 3.32 34.14
C THR A 83 -24.18 3.51 33.52
N VAL A 84 -23.33 4.35 34.12
CA VAL A 84 -21.94 4.53 33.66
C VAL A 84 -21.17 3.21 33.71
N GLU A 85 -21.33 2.42 34.77
CA GLU A 85 -20.65 1.13 34.89
C GLU A 85 -21.19 0.11 33.89
N GLN A 86 -22.50 0.07 33.63
CA GLN A 86 -23.08 -0.75 32.56
C GLN A 86 -22.47 -0.41 31.19
N PHE A 87 -22.38 0.89 30.83
CA PHE A 87 -21.73 1.30 29.59
C PHE A 87 -20.26 0.88 29.51
N ARG A 88 -19.53 0.89 30.65
CA ARG A 88 -18.14 0.42 30.69
C ARG A 88 -18.05 -1.08 30.45
N GLU A 89 -18.92 -1.88 31.06
CA GLU A 89 -19.00 -3.32 30.82
C GLU A 89 -19.35 -3.65 29.36
N GLU A 90 -20.28 -2.91 28.75
CA GLU A 90 -20.57 -3.03 27.31
C GLU A 90 -19.35 -2.68 26.44
N ASN A 91 -18.65 -1.59 26.76
CA ASN A 91 -17.43 -1.19 26.06
C ASN A 91 -16.33 -2.24 26.21
N LEU A 92 -16.23 -2.88 27.37
CA LEU A 92 -15.31 -3.98 27.61
C LEU A 92 -15.64 -5.16 26.70
N ALA A 93 -16.91 -5.58 26.64
CA ALA A 93 -17.34 -6.67 25.77
C ALA A 93 -17.01 -6.37 24.29
N LYS A 94 -17.28 -5.15 23.82
CA LYS A 94 -16.91 -4.71 22.47
C LYS A 94 -15.39 -4.78 22.23
N LYS A 95 -14.58 -4.32 23.20
CA LYS A 95 -13.12 -4.38 23.11
C LYS A 95 -12.58 -5.81 23.09
N VAL A 96 -13.17 -6.72 23.88
CA VAL A 96 -12.82 -8.14 23.85
C VAL A 96 -13.14 -8.75 22.49
N ALA A 97 -14.31 -8.45 21.92
CA ALA A 97 -14.67 -8.90 20.58
C ALA A 97 -13.71 -8.37 19.50
N LEU A 98 -13.18 -7.15 19.64
CA LEU A 98 -12.13 -6.65 18.74
C LEU A 98 -10.82 -7.42 18.87
N CYS A 99 -10.43 -7.85 20.09
CA CYS A 99 -9.28 -8.71 20.28
C CYS A 99 -9.45 -10.04 19.55
N GLU A 100 -10.60 -10.70 19.73
CA GLU A 100 -10.90 -11.98 19.09
C GLU A 100 -10.90 -11.85 17.56
N LYS A 101 -11.58 -10.83 17.02
CA LYS A 101 -11.54 -10.54 15.58
C LYS A 101 -10.12 -10.30 15.06
N ALA A 102 -9.29 -9.56 15.80
CA ALA A 102 -7.91 -9.32 15.40
C ALA A 102 -7.08 -10.61 15.37
N GLU A 103 -7.25 -11.47 16.38
CA GLU A 103 -6.57 -12.77 16.48
C GLU A 103 -6.97 -13.68 15.32
N GLU A 104 -8.27 -13.85 15.08
CA GLU A 104 -8.80 -14.64 13.95
C GLU A 104 -8.31 -14.10 12.60
N LEU A 105 -8.32 -12.77 12.44
CA LEU A 105 -7.88 -12.13 11.22
C LEU A 105 -6.41 -12.40 10.93
N THR A 106 -5.55 -12.35 11.96
CA THR A 106 -4.12 -12.69 11.82
C THR A 106 -3.86 -14.18 11.58
N ALA A 107 -4.77 -15.06 11.98
CA ALA A 107 -4.71 -16.50 11.72
C ALA A 107 -5.36 -16.92 10.38
N SER A 108 -5.99 -15.99 9.68
CA SER A 108 -6.73 -16.27 8.44
C SER A 108 -5.80 -16.46 7.22
N ASN A 109 -6.29 -17.18 6.21
CA ASN A 109 -5.61 -17.34 4.91
C ASN A 109 -5.74 -16.11 3.98
N LYS A 110 -6.11 -14.94 4.52
CA LYS A 110 -6.24 -13.70 3.73
C LYS A 110 -4.85 -13.19 3.34
N THR A 111 -4.80 -12.42 2.26
CA THR A 111 -3.54 -11.78 1.86
C THR A 111 -3.09 -10.78 2.94
N PRO A 112 -1.77 -10.63 3.20
CA PRO A 112 -1.25 -9.70 4.21
C PRO A 112 -1.74 -8.26 4.02
N GLN A 113 -2.01 -7.83 2.79
CA GLN A 113 -2.55 -6.51 2.49
C GLN A 113 -3.98 -6.36 3.00
N LYS A 114 -4.84 -7.37 2.84
CA LYS A 114 -6.22 -7.35 3.36
C LYS A 114 -6.23 -7.39 4.89
N VAL A 115 -5.44 -8.27 5.49
CA VAL A 115 -5.29 -8.35 6.95
C VAL A 115 -4.85 -7.01 7.53
N ALA A 116 -3.89 -6.34 6.91
CA ALA A 116 -3.42 -5.04 7.38
C ALA A 116 -4.47 -3.92 7.29
N GLN A 117 -5.31 -3.94 6.27
CA GLN A 117 -6.38 -2.96 6.11
C GLN A 117 -7.44 -3.18 7.18
N GLU A 118 -7.91 -4.42 7.34
CA GLU A 118 -8.92 -4.77 8.34
C GLU A 118 -8.41 -4.52 9.78
N LEU A 119 -7.14 -4.83 10.10
CA LEU A 119 -6.56 -4.50 11.41
C LEU A 119 -6.53 -2.98 11.67
N LYS A 120 -6.27 -2.15 10.66
CA LYS A 120 -6.33 -0.68 10.80
C LYS A 120 -7.75 -0.22 11.08
N ASP A 121 -8.75 -0.87 10.49
CA ASP A 121 -10.14 -0.53 10.72
C ASP A 121 -10.57 -0.95 12.14
N LEU A 122 -10.13 -2.12 12.62
CA LEU A 122 -10.31 -2.50 14.04
C LEU A 122 -9.62 -1.52 15.00
N GLN A 123 -8.44 -1.00 14.65
CA GLN A 123 -7.76 0.04 15.45
C GLN A 123 -8.52 1.37 15.49
N LYS A 124 -9.29 1.71 14.44
CA LYS A 124 -10.18 2.89 14.46
C LYS A 124 -11.38 2.62 15.36
N GLU A 125 -12.06 1.48 15.17
CA GLU A 125 -13.20 1.07 15.99
C GLU A 125 -12.82 1.02 17.48
N TRP A 126 -11.63 0.52 17.81
CA TRP A 126 -11.10 0.51 19.17
C TRP A 126 -11.06 1.91 19.83
N LYS A 127 -10.71 2.94 19.05
CA LYS A 127 -10.60 4.33 19.54
C LYS A 127 -11.98 4.98 19.72
N GLU A 128 -12.96 4.54 18.94
CA GLU A 128 -14.36 5.00 19.06
C GLU A 128 -15.05 4.37 20.28
N ILE A 129 -14.65 3.16 20.68
CA ILE A 129 -15.17 2.54 21.89
C ILE A 129 -14.65 3.28 23.13
N GLY A 130 -15.60 3.74 23.95
CA GLY A 130 -15.36 4.43 25.20
C GLY A 130 -14.56 3.62 26.25
N PRO A 131 -14.38 4.17 27.46
CA PRO A 131 -13.58 3.52 28.50
C PRO A 131 -14.22 2.21 28.95
N ALA A 132 -13.37 1.22 29.24
CA ALA A 132 -13.71 -0.03 29.91
C ALA A 132 -13.46 0.08 31.43
N PRO A 133 -13.91 -0.88 32.26
CA PRO A 133 -13.67 -0.88 33.70
C PRO A 133 -12.18 -0.85 34.02
N ALA A 134 -11.80 -0.09 35.04
CA ALA A 134 -10.40 0.20 35.36
C ALA A 134 -9.54 -1.07 35.56
N LYS A 135 -10.13 -2.12 36.14
CA LYS A 135 -9.46 -3.40 36.40
C LYS A 135 -9.04 -4.14 35.12
N GLN A 136 -9.80 -4.00 34.04
CA GLN A 136 -9.63 -4.81 32.82
C GLN A 136 -9.09 -3.99 31.64
N LYS A 137 -9.24 -2.66 31.68
CA LYS A 137 -8.85 -1.74 30.61
C LYS A 137 -7.43 -2.00 30.10
N GLN A 138 -6.45 -2.19 31.00
CA GLN A 138 -5.06 -2.37 30.63
C GLN A 138 -4.82 -3.73 29.94
N ALA A 139 -5.33 -4.80 30.54
CA ALA A 139 -5.16 -6.16 30.01
C ALA A 139 -5.74 -6.32 28.60
N VAL A 140 -6.95 -5.80 28.36
CA VAL A 140 -7.59 -5.90 27.04
C VAL A 140 -6.86 -5.03 26.01
N TYR A 141 -6.35 -3.86 26.41
CA TYR A 141 -5.53 -3.02 25.54
C TYR A 141 -4.21 -3.70 25.15
N GLU A 142 -3.51 -4.31 26.11
CA GLU A 142 -2.26 -5.03 25.85
C GLU A 142 -2.49 -6.23 24.94
N ARG A 143 -3.58 -6.99 25.14
CA ARG A 143 -3.98 -8.10 24.24
C ARG A 143 -4.15 -7.61 22.80
N PHE A 144 -4.98 -6.58 22.59
CA PHE A 144 -5.23 -6.02 21.26
C PHE A 144 -3.94 -5.49 20.61
N LYS A 145 -3.18 -4.69 21.38
CA LYS A 145 -1.92 -4.09 20.92
C LYS A 145 -0.92 -5.16 20.51
N LYS A 146 -0.74 -6.22 21.31
CA LYS A 146 0.20 -7.30 21.02
C LYS A 146 -0.08 -7.97 19.67
N VAL A 147 -1.34 -8.23 19.35
CA VAL A 147 -1.75 -8.84 18.08
C VAL A 147 -1.43 -7.92 16.91
N CYS A 148 -1.79 -6.64 17.00
CA CYS A 148 -1.48 -5.66 15.98
C CYS A 148 0.04 -5.48 15.77
N ASP A 149 0.79 -5.30 16.86
CA ASP A 149 2.22 -5.04 16.82
C ASP A 149 2.97 -6.23 16.22
N ALA A 150 2.65 -7.46 16.64
CA ALA A 150 3.26 -8.67 16.10
C ALA A 150 3.06 -8.78 14.57
N PHE A 151 1.86 -8.50 14.07
CA PHE A 151 1.58 -8.54 12.64
C PHE A 151 2.36 -7.47 11.86
N PHE A 152 2.34 -6.21 12.32
CA PHE A 152 3.03 -5.13 11.61
C PHE A 152 4.55 -5.21 11.72
N GLU A 153 5.08 -5.74 12.81
CA GLU A 153 6.52 -6.00 12.98
C GLU A 153 6.98 -7.10 12.03
N ASN A 154 6.26 -8.24 11.96
CA ASN A 154 6.60 -9.32 11.03
C ASN A 154 6.60 -8.81 9.58
N ARG A 155 5.56 -8.06 9.20
CA ARG A 155 5.47 -7.48 7.86
C ARG A 155 6.61 -6.49 7.56
N ARG A 156 7.04 -5.70 8.56
CA ARG A 156 8.18 -4.80 8.41
C ARG A 156 9.47 -5.58 8.17
N LYS A 157 9.70 -6.67 8.90
CA LYS A 157 10.86 -7.56 8.72
C LYS A 157 10.86 -8.19 7.33
N GLU A 158 9.72 -8.71 6.86
CA GLU A 158 9.59 -9.25 5.50
C GLU A 158 9.93 -8.21 4.43
N TYR A 159 9.41 -6.97 4.56
CA TYR A 159 9.76 -5.90 3.63
C TYR A 159 11.23 -5.50 3.69
N GLN A 160 11.83 -5.50 4.88
CA GLN A 160 13.24 -5.19 5.03
C GLN A 160 14.12 -6.23 4.33
N VAL A 161 13.83 -7.52 4.53
CA VAL A 161 14.54 -8.61 3.85
C VAL A 161 14.41 -8.49 2.32
N GLN A 162 13.20 -8.18 1.81
CA GLN A 162 13.01 -7.94 0.38
C GLN A 162 13.81 -6.73 -0.14
N GLU A 163 13.85 -5.64 0.62
CA GLU A 163 14.60 -4.44 0.22
C GLU A 163 16.11 -4.72 0.19
N GLU A 164 16.64 -5.48 1.17
CA GLU A 164 18.03 -5.93 1.19
C GLU A 164 18.36 -6.82 -0.03
N GLU A 165 17.48 -7.75 -0.38
CA GLU A 165 17.60 -8.56 -1.59
C GLU A 165 17.62 -7.68 -2.85
N TYR A 166 16.76 -6.68 -2.93
CA TYR A 166 16.72 -5.75 -4.06
C TYR A 166 18.00 -4.94 -4.19
N VAL A 167 18.60 -4.49 -3.08
CA VAL A 167 19.90 -3.80 -3.10
C VAL A 167 21.01 -4.73 -3.62
N VAL A 168 21.02 -6.00 -3.21
CA VAL A 168 21.96 -7.00 -3.76
C VAL A 168 21.76 -7.20 -5.26
N ASN A 169 20.50 -7.30 -5.70
CA ASN A 169 20.15 -7.44 -7.12
C ASN A 169 20.53 -6.21 -7.94
N LEU A 170 20.43 -5.01 -7.37
CA LEU A 170 20.91 -3.78 -8.00
C LEU A 170 22.42 -3.86 -8.25
N GLY A 171 23.20 -4.29 -7.25
CA GLY A 171 24.65 -4.49 -7.40
C GLY A 171 24.98 -5.52 -8.49
N LYS A 172 24.28 -6.65 -8.54
CA LYS A 172 24.44 -7.66 -9.60
C LYS A 172 24.12 -7.10 -10.99
N LYS A 173 23.06 -6.30 -11.13
CA LYS A 173 22.70 -5.65 -12.39
C LYS A 173 23.72 -4.61 -12.83
N GLN A 174 24.25 -3.82 -11.89
CA GLN A 174 25.35 -2.89 -12.16
C GLN A 174 26.60 -3.63 -12.62
N ALA A 175 26.95 -4.74 -11.97
CA ALA A 175 28.08 -5.58 -12.35
C ALA A 175 27.90 -6.19 -13.75
N LEU A 176 26.68 -6.61 -14.10
CA LEU A 176 26.37 -7.08 -15.46
C LEU A 176 26.57 -5.97 -16.50
N CYS A 177 26.05 -4.76 -16.25
CA CYS A 177 26.30 -3.61 -17.15
C CYS A 177 27.80 -3.33 -17.31
N ALA A 178 28.54 -3.30 -16.19
CA ALA A 178 29.99 -3.08 -16.22
C ALA A 178 30.74 -4.19 -16.99
N LYS A 179 30.35 -5.46 -16.83
CA LYS A 179 30.90 -6.59 -17.59
C LYS A 179 30.66 -6.44 -19.08
N ILE A 180 29.47 -6.01 -19.48
CA ILE A 180 29.10 -5.75 -20.87
C ILE A 180 29.91 -4.56 -21.43
N ASP A 181 30.07 -3.50 -20.63
CA ASP A 181 30.82 -2.30 -21.00
C ASP A 181 32.33 -2.57 -21.11
N ALA A 182 32.86 -3.53 -20.36
CA ALA A 182 34.29 -3.90 -20.38
C ALA A 182 34.70 -4.81 -21.57
N LEU A 183 33.76 -5.30 -22.38
CA LEU A 183 34.07 -6.15 -23.53
C LEU A 183 34.92 -5.40 -24.57
N GLU A 184 36.03 -5.99 -24.99
CA GLU A 184 36.96 -5.38 -25.95
C GLU A 184 37.55 -6.42 -26.93
N GLY A 185 38.16 -5.94 -28.02
CA GLY A 185 38.94 -6.78 -28.95
C GLY A 185 38.16 -7.96 -29.53
N ASP A 186 38.70 -9.17 -29.36
CA ASP A 186 38.11 -10.40 -29.90
C ASP A 186 36.81 -10.80 -29.18
N GLU A 187 36.61 -10.38 -27.93
CA GLU A 187 35.35 -10.61 -27.20
C GLU A 187 34.18 -9.87 -27.85
N LEU A 188 34.42 -8.64 -28.35
CA LEU A 188 33.41 -7.88 -29.10
C LEU A 188 33.11 -8.54 -30.45
N LYS A 189 34.13 -9.04 -31.15
CA LYS A 189 33.94 -9.71 -32.46
C LYS A 189 33.15 -11.01 -32.34
N ALA A 190 33.26 -11.69 -31.20
CA ALA A 190 32.56 -12.92 -30.88
C ALA A 190 31.07 -12.72 -30.53
N ILE A 191 30.59 -11.47 -30.40
CA ILE A 191 29.19 -11.20 -30.07
C ILE A 191 28.28 -11.63 -31.23
N ASP A 192 27.34 -12.51 -30.88
CA ASP A 192 26.28 -13.02 -31.74
C ASP A 192 24.90 -12.86 -31.07
N GLU A 193 23.86 -13.33 -31.75
CA GLU A 193 22.48 -13.27 -31.24
C GLU A 193 22.32 -14.02 -29.90
N LYS A 194 23.07 -15.12 -29.70
CA LYS A 194 22.99 -15.95 -28.50
C LYS A 194 23.63 -15.28 -27.30
N ALA A 195 24.77 -14.59 -27.50
CA ALA A 195 25.42 -13.80 -26.45
C ALA A 195 24.49 -12.67 -25.97
N LEU A 196 23.85 -11.95 -26.90
CA LEU A 196 22.89 -10.90 -26.58
C LEU A 196 21.66 -11.44 -25.83
N GLU A 197 21.12 -12.58 -26.25
CA GLU A 197 20.04 -13.26 -25.52
C GLU A 197 20.49 -13.69 -24.11
N GLY A 198 21.75 -14.13 -23.97
CA GLY A 198 22.38 -14.46 -22.69
C GLY A 198 22.37 -13.30 -21.70
N PHE A 199 22.82 -12.11 -22.11
CA PHE A 199 22.82 -10.92 -21.25
C PHE A 199 21.41 -10.54 -20.77
N VAL A 200 20.43 -10.62 -21.67
CA VAL A 200 19.04 -10.29 -21.35
C VAL A 200 18.41 -11.33 -20.40
N ASN A 201 18.76 -12.60 -20.56
CA ASN A 201 18.31 -13.66 -19.66
C ASN A 201 18.95 -13.54 -18.27
N GLU A 202 20.25 -13.24 -18.18
CA GLU A 202 20.95 -12.99 -16.92
C GLU A 202 20.31 -11.80 -16.19
N TRP A 203 20.05 -10.70 -16.90
CA TRP A 203 19.34 -9.54 -16.36
C TRP A 203 17.96 -9.89 -15.79
N LYS A 204 17.20 -10.75 -16.47
CA LYS A 204 15.89 -11.21 -16.04
C LYS A 204 15.99 -12.08 -14.78
N GLN A 205 16.98 -12.98 -14.71
CA GLN A 205 17.18 -13.89 -13.59
C GLN A 205 17.61 -13.19 -12.31
N ILE A 206 18.32 -12.05 -12.40
CA ILE A 206 18.68 -11.26 -11.22
C ILE A 206 17.43 -10.71 -10.49
N GLY A 207 16.31 -10.49 -11.18
CA GLY A 207 15.04 -10.13 -10.54
C GLY A 207 14.85 -8.63 -10.29
N PHE A 208 14.16 -8.30 -9.19
CA PHE A 208 13.74 -6.93 -8.87
C PHE A 208 14.84 -6.12 -8.18
N VAL A 209 14.71 -4.80 -8.27
CA VAL A 209 15.62 -3.79 -7.69
C VAL A 209 14.81 -2.72 -6.95
N PRO A 210 15.45 -1.86 -6.14
CA PRO A 210 14.74 -0.82 -5.43
C PRO A 210 14.02 0.10 -6.40
N LYS A 211 12.79 0.50 -6.05
CA LYS A 211 11.91 1.26 -6.96
C LYS A 211 12.54 2.56 -7.46
N LYS A 212 13.34 3.21 -6.62
CA LYS A 212 14.04 4.46 -6.96
C LYS A 212 15.10 4.26 -8.06
N ASP A 213 15.75 3.10 -8.09
CA ASP A 213 16.86 2.80 -9.00
C ASP A 213 16.40 2.11 -10.28
N LYS A 214 15.21 1.49 -10.27
CA LYS A 214 14.65 0.70 -11.38
C LYS A 214 14.82 1.36 -12.75
N LYS A 215 14.35 2.60 -12.91
CA LYS A 215 14.41 3.30 -14.21
C LYS A 215 15.85 3.60 -14.63
N SER A 216 16.70 3.96 -13.67
CA SER A 216 18.10 4.31 -13.96
C SER A 216 18.88 3.10 -14.42
N ILE A 217 18.77 1.98 -13.69
CA ILE A 217 19.48 0.75 -14.03
C ILE A 217 18.95 0.12 -15.33
N GLU A 218 17.63 0.17 -15.59
CA GLU A 218 17.05 -0.25 -16.87
C GLU A 218 17.64 0.53 -18.05
N LYS A 219 17.74 1.86 -17.92
CA LYS A 219 18.35 2.72 -18.95
C LYS A 219 19.84 2.42 -19.12
N GLN A 220 20.57 2.19 -18.03
CA GLN A 220 21.98 1.82 -18.07
C GLN A 220 22.18 0.51 -18.83
N PHE A 221 21.38 -0.51 -18.51
CA PHE A 221 21.45 -1.81 -19.18
C PHE A 221 21.12 -1.71 -20.66
N GLU A 222 20.06 -0.99 -21.04
CA GLU A 222 19.76 -0.71 -22.45
C GLU A 222 20.96 -0.06 -23.13
N ALA A 223 21.56 0.98 -22.52
CA ALA A 223 22.73 1.64 -23.09
C ALA A 223 23.94 0.71 -23.27
N SER A 224 24.25 -0.13 -22.26
CA SER A 224 25.37 -1.08 -22.32
C SER A 224 25.16 -2.13 -23.42
N VAL A 225 23.98 -2.75 -23.49
CA VAL A 225 23.72 -3.85 -24.45
C VAL A 225 23.63 -3.34 -25.89
N TYR A 226 22.96 -2.21 -26.14
CA TYR A 226 22.99 -1.58 -27.48
C TYR A 226 24.38 -1.00 -27.80
N GLY A 227 25.12 -0.57 -26.78
CA GLY A 227 26.47 -0.04 -26.90
C GLY A 227 27.48 -1.08 -27.37
N VAL A 228 27.34 -2.35 -26.96
CA VAL A 228 28.20 -3.45 -27.45
C VAL A 228 28.19 -3.55 -28.97
N ILE A 229 27.00 -3.57 -29.59
CA ILE A 229 26.86 -3.70 -31.05
C ILE A 229 27.57 -2.54 -31.77
N LYS A 230 27.49 -1.33 -31.21
CA LYS A 230 28.14 -0.12 -31.78
C LYS A 230 29.67 -0.15 -31.69
N ARG A 231 30.23 -0.86 -30.70
CA ARG A 231 31.68 -0.94 -30.47
C ARG A 231 32.37 -2.06 -31.25
N ILE A 232 31.62 -2.97 -31.88
CA ILE A 232 32.23 -4.05 -32.69
C ILE A 232 32.98 -3.43 -33.88
N PRO A 233 34.30 -3.63 -33.99
CA PRO A 233 35.10 -3.06 -35.07
C PRO A 233 34.73 -3.70 -36.42
N GLU A 234 34.73 -2.89 -37.48
CA GLU A 234 34.52 -3.34 -38.87
C GLU A 234 33.23 -4.17 -39.07
N LEU A 235 32.18 -3.90 -38.28
CA LEU A 235 30.91 -4.60 -38.39
C LEU A 235 30.12 -4.14 -39.63
N GLU A 236 29.90 -5.04 -40.59
CA GLU A 236 29.05 -4.81 -41.76
C GLU A 236 27.64 -4.33 -41.36
N ASP A 237 27.08 -3.39 -42.12
CA ASP A 237 25.77 -2.79 -41.83
C ASP A 237 24.64 -3.82 -41.78
N SER A 238 24.67 -4.81 -42.67
CA SER A 238 23.68 -5.91 -42.69
C SER A 238 23.71 -6.74 -41.41
N ARG A 239 24.90 -7.05 -40.88
CA ARG A 239 25.08 -7.78 -39.62
C ARG A 239 24.72 -6.91 -38.42
N ARG A 240 25.04 -5.61 -38.46
CA ARG A 240 24.64 -4.65 -37.43
C ARG A 240 23.11 -4.57 -37.30
N GLU A 241 22.40 -4.48 -38.42
CA GLU A 241 20.94 -4.47 -38.44
C GLU A 241 20.35 -5.79 -37.94
N ALA A 242 20.94 -6.93 -38.31
CA ALA A 242 20.51 -8.24 -37.83
C ALA A 242 20.62 -8.37 -36.31
N LEU A 243 21.79 -8.04 -35.74
CA LEU A 243 22.03 -8.09 -34.29
C LEU A 243 21.14 -7.10 -33.53
N SER A 244 21.00 -5.87 -34.04
CA SER A 244 20.15 -4.86 -33.43
C SER A 244 18.69 -5.31 -33.44
N GLY A 245 18.22 -5.89 -34.54
CA GLY A 245 16.87 -6.45 -34.66
C GLY A 245 16.63 -7.63 -33.72
N ALA A 246 17.59 -8.55 -33.58
CA ALA A 246 17.50 -9.67 -32.66
C ALA A 246 17.41 -9.18 -31.19
N LEU A 247 18.30 -8.27 -30.79
CA LEU A 247 18.29 -7.66 -29.46
C LEU A 247 16.95 -6.97 -29.18
N ASP A 248 16.45 -6.22 -30.15
CA ASP A 248 15.16 -5.56 -30.12
C ASP A 248 13.99 -6.51 -29.79
N VAL A 249 14.02 -7.73 -30.32
CA VAL A 249 13.01 -8.76 -30.03
C VAL A 249 13.14 -9.25 -28.60
N VAL A 250 14.37 -9.57 -28.16
CA VAL A 250 14.60 -10.10 -26.81
C VAL A 250 14.28 -9.05 -25.74
N MET A 251 14.68 -7.79 -25.94
CA MET A 251 14.33 -6.67 -25.04
C MET A 251 12.82 -6.40 -24.99
N ALA A 252 12.11 -6.56 -26.12
CA ALA A 252 10.66 -6.42 -26.13
C ALA A 252 9.96 -7.46 -25.24
N ARG A 253 10.53 -8.66 -25.07
CA ARG A 253 10.00 -9.71 -24.16
C ARG A 253 10.13 -9.34 -22.68
N LEU A 254 11.04 -8.44 -22.30
CA LEU A 254 11.17 -7.96 -20.91
C LEU A 254 10.16 -6.87 -20.54
N SER A 255 9.52 -6.25 -21.54
CA SER A 255 8.59 -5.14 -21.32
C SER A 255 7.25 -5.66 -20.75
N PRO A 256 6.61 -4.93 -19.80
CA PRO A 256 5.28 -5.28 -19.27
C PRO A 256 4.20 -5.47 -20.35
N ASN A 257 4.37 -4.81 -21.50
CA ASN A 257 3.48 -4.91 -22.68
C ASN A 257 4.13 -5.73 -23.81
N ALA A 258 4.80 -6.83 -23.49
CA ALA A 258 5.56 -7.65 -24.46
C ALA A 258 4.73 -8.00 -25.70
N SER A 259 3.54 -8.58 -25.52
CA SER A 259 2.64 -8.96 -26.63
C SER A 259 2.34 -7.80 -27.58
N LYS A 260 1.99 -6.61 -27.06
CA LYS A 260 1.72 -5.43 -27.89
C LYS A 260 2.96 -4.96 -28.65
N LYS A 261 4.14 -4.95 -28.00
CA LYS A 261 5.39 -4.55 -28.64
C LYS A 261 5.83 -5.56 -29.71
N LEU A 262 5.68 -6.86 -29.45
CA LEU A 262 6.00 -7.92 -30.41
C LEU A 262 5.10 -7.82 -31.66
N ASN A 263 3.79 -7.67 -31.49
CA ASN A 263 2.84 -7.46 -32.59
C ASN A 263 3.17 -6.22 -33.44
N GLN A 264 3.56 -5.11 -32.80
CA GLN A 264 3.96 -3.88 -33.52
C GLN A 264 5.22 -4.11 -34.36
N LYS A 265 6.22 -4.81 -33.81
CA LYS A 265 7.45 -5.19 -34.55
C LYS A 265 7.15 -6.16 -35.68
N GLU A 266 6.27 -7.13 -35.44
CA GLU A 266 5.82 -8.07 -36.45
C GLU A 266 5.17 -7.33 -37.64
N GLY A 267 4.24 -6.41 -37.36
CA GLY A 267 3.60 -5.59 -38.38
C GLY A 267 4.58 -4.72 -39.16
N ALA A 268 5.61 -4.16 -38.51
CA ALA A 268 6.65 -3.37 -39.16
C ALA A 268 7.50 -4.22 -40.12
N ILE A 269 7.91 -5.42 -39.70
CA ILE A 269 8.70 -6.34 -40.53
C ILE A 269 7.87 -6.85 -41.71
N ARG A 270 6.60 -7.21 -41.49
CA ARG A 270 5.68 -7.62 -42.58
C ARG A 270 5.54 -6.52 -43.64
N LYS A 271 5.45 -5.25 -43.23
CA LYS A 271 5.41 -4.11 -44.17
C LYS A 271 6.71 -3.96 -44.96
N LYS A 272 7.88 -4.12 -44.30
CA LYS A 272 9.19 -4.08 -44.98
C LYS A 272 9.34 -5.22 -45.98
N ILE A 273 8.96 -6.44 -45.60
CA ILE A 273 8.95 -7.63 -46.48
C ILE A 273 8.10 -7.35 -47.71
N SER A 274 6.84 -6.91 -47.53
CA SER A 274 5.96 -6.60 -48.66
C SER A 274 6.52 -5.52 -49.58
N LYS A 275 7.14 -4.47 -49.02
CA LYS A 275 7.78 -3.41 -49.82
C LYS A 275 8.97 -3.93 -50.62
N LEU A 276 9.81 -4.79 -50.03
CA LEU A 276 10.96 -5.40 -50.71
C LEU A 276 10.52 -6.42 -51.76
N GLU A 277 9.47 -7.19 -51.51
CA GLU A 277 8.89 -8.12 -52.49
C GLU A 277 8.37 -7.35 -53.71
N ASN A 278 7.60 -6.28 -53.52
CA ASN A 278 7.14 -5.42 -54.62
C ASN A 278 8.30 -4.76 -55.38
N ASN A 279 9.36 -4.34 -54.67
CA ASN A 279 10.55 -3.78 -55.30
C ASN A 279 11.29 -4.84 -56.11
N LEU A 280 11.47 -6.05 -55.57
CA LEU A 280 12.10 -7.18 -56.26
C LEU A 280 11.33 -7.55 -57.53
N ASP A 281 9.99 -7.57 -57.48
CA ASP A 281 9.17 -7.82 -58.67
C ASP A 281 9.41 -6.74 -59.74
N THR A 282 9.50 -5.47 -59.33
CA THR A 282 9.80 -4.35 -60.24
C THR A 282 11.20 -4.47 -60.84
N LEU A 283 12.22 -4.76 -60.03
CA LEU A 283 13.60 -4.94 -60.48
C LEU A 283 13.74 -6.15 -61.42
N LYS A 284 13.07 -7.27 -61.12
CA LYS A 284 13.04 -8.48 -61.97
C LYS A 284 12.34 -8.24 -63.29
N ASN A 285 11.20 -7.53 -63.28
CA ASN A 285 10.51 -7.13 -64.49
C ASN A 285 11.41 -6.23 -65.36
N ASN A 286 12.05 -5.22 -64.76
CA ASN A 286 13.00 -4.34 -65.45
C ASN A 286 14.17 -5.14 -66.05
N LEU A 287 14.76 -6.09 -65.32
CA LEU A 287 15.79 -7.00 -65.85
C LEU A 287 15.31 -7.82 -67.05
N GLY A 288 14.07 -8.30 -67.02
CA GLY A 288 13.43 -8.99 -68.14
C GLY A 288 13.33 -8.12 -69.40
N PHE A 289 13.09 -6.81 -69.25
CA PHE A 289 13.11 -5.86 -70.38
C PHE A 289 14.53 -5.62 -70.92
N PHE A 290 15.55 -5.58 -70.06
CA PHE A 290 16.94 -5.37 -70.48
C PHE A 290 17.62 -6.61 -71.08
N ALA A 291 17.11 -7.82 -70.79
CA ALA A 291 17.63 -9.08 -71.35
C ALA A 291 17.63 -9.12 -72.89
N ASN A 292 16.78 -8.32 -73.54
CA ASN A 292 16.63 -8.27 -75.00
C ASN A 292 17.41 -7.12 -75.68
N SER A 293 18.17 -6.30 -74.94
CA SER A 293 18.87 -5.12 -75.49
C SER A 293 20.39 -5.29 -75.55
N LYS A 294 20.96 -5.25 -76.78
CA LYS A 294 22.39 -5.46 -77.06
C LYS A 294 23.35 -4.36 -76.53
N LYS A 295 22.85 -3.24 -75.96
CA LYS A 295 23.67 -2.10 -75.49
C LYS A 295 23.58 -1.82 -73.98
N ALA A 296 22.94 -2.69 -73.19
CA ALA A 296 22.57 -2.41 -71.79
C ALA A 296 23.32 -3.24 -70.72
N ASN A 297 24.47 -3.83 -71.04
CA ASN A 297 25.17 -4.78 -70.14
C ASN A 297 25.49 -4.21 -68.75
N LYS A 298 26.03 -2.99 -68.67
CA LYS A 298 26.40 -2.37 -67.38
C LYS A 298 25.17 -2.08 -66.50
N LEU A 299 24.07 -1.67 -67.13
CA LEU A 299 22.80 -1.43 -66.42
C LEU A 299 22.22 -2.75 -65.89
N LYS A 300 22.30 -3.82 -66.71
CA LYS A 300 21.85 -5.16 -66.33
C LYS A 300 22.62 -5.68 -65.11
N GLU A 301 23.94 -5.55 -65.10
CA GLU A 301 24.78 -5.92 -63.95
C GLU A 301 24.41 -5.14 -62.68
N ASP A 302 24.12 -3.84 -62.79
CA ASP A 302 23.70 -3.02 -61.65
C ASP A 302 22.34 -3.47 -61.09
N PHE A 303 21.37 -3.79 -61.96
CA PHE A 303 20.07 -4.33 -61.53
C PHE A 303 20.20 -5.73 -60.92
N GLU A 304 21.07 -6.60 -61.47
CA GLU A 304 21.34 -7.93 -60.90
C GLU A 304 21.92 -7.82 -59.48
N LYS A 305 22.87 -6.91 -59.25
CA LYS A 305 23.41 -6.63 -57.89
C LYS A 305 22.35 -6.10 -56.92
N GLN A 306 21.46 -5.24 -57.40
CA GLN A 306 20.35 -4.72 -56.59
C GLN A 306 19.37 -5.83 -56.22
N VAL A 307 19.04 -6.74 -57.14
CA VAL A 307 18.21 -7.91 -56.87
C VAL A 307 18.87 -8.82 -55.84
N GLU A 308 20.16 -9.14 -56.00
CA GLU A 308 20.88 -10.00 -55.06
C GLU A 308 20.91 -9.40 -53.63
N THR A 309 21.14 -8.09 -53.53
CA THR A 309 21.14 -7.36 -52.26
C THR A 309 19.76 -7.40 -51.60
N ALA A 310 18.71 -7.09 -52.36
CA ALA A 310 17.33 -7.09 -51.86
C ALA A 310 16.84 -8.51 -51.49
N GLU A 311 17.28 -9.56 -52.19
CA GLU A 311 16.97 -10.95 -51.82
C GLU A 311 17.66 -11.38 -50.51
N LYS A 312 18.92 -10.95 -50.29
CA LYS A 312 19.62 -11.19 -49.01
C LYS A 312 18.92 -10.49 -47.84
N GLU A 313 18.52 -9.23 -48.02
CA GLU A 313 17.77 -8.46 -47.02
C GLU A 313 16.40 -9.10 -46.74
N LEU A 314 15.66 -9.49 -47.79
CA LEU A 314 14.37 -10.16 -47.66
C LEU A 314 14.47 -11.46 -46.86
N ASN A 315 15.50 -12.27 -47.12
CA ASN A 315 15.74 -13.51 -46.39
C ASN A 315 16.08 -13.26 -44.91
N SER A 316 16.84 -12.20 -44.61
CA SER A 316 17.12 -11.79 -43.23
C SER A 316 15.83 -11.39 -42.50
N LEU A 317 15.00 -10.55 -43.11
CA LEU A 317 13.71 -10.12 -42.54
C LEU A 317 12.73 -11.30 -42.34
N LYS A 318 12.69 -12.25 -43.27
CA LYS A 318 11.87 -13.48 -43.13
C LYS A 318 12.35 -14.34 -41.95
N LYS A 319 13.66 -14.46 -41.72
CA LYS A 319 14.21 -15.14 -40.53
C LYS A 319 13.83 -14.42 -39.24
N GLN A 320 13.95 -13.09 -39.19
CA GLN A 320 13.53 -12.28 -38.04
C GLN A 320 12.03 -12.43 -37.75
N LEU A 321 11.17 -12.41 -38.79
CA LEU A 321 9.73 -12.62 -38.65
C LEU A 321 9.40 -14.01 -38.06
N LYS A 322 10.11 -15.05 -38.50
CA LYS A 322 9.94 -16.41 -37.97
C LYS A 322 10.35 -16.50 -36.50
N ALA A 323 11.44 -15.83 -36.11
CA ALA A 323 11.88 -15.76 -34.72
C ALA A 323 10.88 -15.01 -33.82
N LEU A 324 10.26 -13.93 -34.33
CA LEU A 324 9.21 -13.18 -33.64
C LEU A 324 7.94 -14.00 -33.42
N LYS A 325 7.44 -14.70 -34.43
CA LYS A 325 6.26 -15.58 -34.28
C LYS A 325 6.50 -16.69 -33.25
N LYS A 326 7.72 -17.24 -33.19
CA LYS A 326 8.11 -18.21 -32.16
C LYS A 326 8.18 -17.58 -30.76
N ALA A 327 8.55 -16.31 -30.67
CA ALA A 327 8.56 -15.56 -29.41
C ALA A 327 7.15 -15.33 -28.85
N GLU A 328 6.19 -14.99 -29.73
CA GLU A 328 4.79 -14.74 -29.35
C GLU A 328 4.09 -16.02 -28.86
N ASN A 329 4.43 -17.19 -29.43
CA ASN A 329 3.85 -18.47 -29.00
C ASN A 329 4.43 -19.01 -27.68
N ASN A 330 5.57 -18.48 -27.23
CA ASN A 330 6.29 -18.91 -26.03
C ASN A 330 6.22 -17.88 -24.88
N SER A 331 5.54 -16.75 -25.08
CA SER A 331 5.29 -15.69 -24.09
C SER A 331 3.88 -15.84 -23.55
#